data_AF-A0A1Q9VJM4-F1
#
_entry.id   AF-A0A1Q9VJM4-F1
#
_cell.length_a   1.000
_cell.length_b   1.000
_cell.length_c   1.000
_cell.angle_alpha   90.00
_cell.angle_beta   90.00
_cell.angle_gamma   90.00
#
_symmetry.space_group_name_H-M   'P 1'
#
loop_
_entity.id
_entity.type
_entity.pdbx_description
1 polymer ?
#
loop_
_entity_poly.entity_id
_entity_poly.type
_entity_poly.pdbx_seq_one_letter_code
_entity_poly.pdbx_strand_id
1 'polypeptide(L)' 'MLDFEALWWRDEGAKGEEIRRRFGVSPVRYYQQLNALISRPEALDVAPVVVGALLRRREG' A
#
# COMPACT_ATOMS: atom_id res chain seq x y z
N MET A 1 -1.86 6.95 -0.12
CA MET A 1 -1.37 5.56 -0.34
C MET A 1 -2.02 4.59 0.63
N LEU A 2 -1.98 4.87 1.94
CA LEU A 2 -2.64 4.02 2.95
C LEU A 2 -4.17 3.95 2.75
N ASP A 3 -4.83 5.06 2.41
CA ASP A 3 -6.27 5.04 2.08
C ASP A 3 -6.61 4.23 0.83
N PHE A 4 -5.66 4.13 -0.11
CA PHE A 4 -5.84 3.32 -1.32
C PHE A 4 -5.73 1.82 -1.01
N GLU A 5 -4.88 1.44 -0.06
CA GLU A 5 -4.79 0.08 0.46
C GLU A 5 -5.99 -0.32 1.32
N ALA A 6 -6.72 0.65 1.87
CA ALA A 6 -7.97 0.42 2.59
C ALA A 6 -9.17 0.12 1.65
N LEU A 7 -9.03 0.34 0.34
CA LEU A 7 -10.08 0.05 -0.63
C LEU A 7 -10.17 -1.45 -0.93
N TRP A 8 -11.39 -1.93 -1.16
CA TRP A 8 -11.63 -3.31 -1.58
C TRP A 8 -11.41 -3.45 -3.09
N TRP A 9 -10.39 -4.23 -3.46
CA TRP A 9 -10.04 -4.51 -4.86
C TRP A 9 -10.59 -5.87 -5.26
N ARG A 10 -11.33 -5.91 -6.37
CA ARG A 10 -11.95 -7.14 -6.88
C ARG A 10 -10.96 -8.06 -7.60
N ASP A 11 -9.90 -7.48 -8.20
CA ASP A 11 -8.86 -8.20 -8.94
C ASP A 11 -7.51 -7.45 -8.82
N GLU A 12 -6.39 -8.19 -8.75
CA GLU A 12 -5.04 -7.61 -8.66
C GLU A 12 -4.64 -6.85 -9.93
N GLY A 13 -5.13 -7.27 -11.09
CA GLY A 13 -4.92 -6.58 -12.37
C GLY A 13 -5.55 -5.19 -12.36
N ALA A 14 -6.80 -5.09 -11.88
CA ALA A 14 -7.50 -3.82 -11.74
C ALA A 14 -6.81 -2.87 -10.75
N LYS A 15 -6.29 -3.41 -9.64
CA LYS A 15 -5.49 -2.64 -8.68
C LYS A 15 -4.21 -2.10 -9.33
N GLY A 16 -3.48 -2.94 -10.06
CA GLY A 16 -2.24 -2.56 -10.73
C GLY A 16 -2.41 -1.45 -11.78
N GLU A 17 -3.53 -1.48 -12.51
CA GLU A 17 -3.86 -0.43 -13.47
C GLU A 17 -4.26 0.88 -12.80
N GLU A 18 -5.06 0.83 -11.73
CA GLU A 18 -5.41 2.04 -10.99
C GLU A 18 -4.20 2.63 -10.24
N ILE A 19 -3.25 1.80 -9.79
CA ILE A 19 -1.97 2.26 -9.25
C ILE A 19 -1.23 3.10 -10.30
N ARG A 20 -1.14 2.60 -11.54
CA ARG A 20 -0.51 3.34 -12.64
C ARG A 20 -1.27 4.63 -12.94
N ARG A 21 -2.60 4.59 -12.96
CA ARG A 21 -3.45 5.74 -13.27
C ARG A 21 -3.39 6.84 -12.21
N ARG A 22 -3.47 6.48 -10.92
CA ARG A 22 -3.59 7.42 -9.80
C ARG A 22 -2.24 7.92 -9.28
N PHE A 23 -1.22 7.07 -9.31
CA PHE A 23 0.10 7.39 -8.75
C PHE A 23 1.18 7.57 -9.83
N GLY A 24 0.90 7.24 -11.10
CA GLY A 24 1.86 7.42 -12.20
C GLY A 24 3.07 6.50 -12.12
N VAL A 25 3.02 5.44 -11.31
CA VAL A 25 4.14 4.53 -11.08
C VAL A 25 3.76 3.09 -11.39
N SER A 26 4.76 2.25 -11.70
CA SER A 26 4.52 0.82 -11.84
C SER A 26 4.09 0.21 -10.48
N PRO A 27 3.31 -0.88 -10.49
CA PRO A 27 2.91 -1.58 -9.26
C PRO A 27 4.11 -1.97 -8.38
N VAL A 28 5.22 -2.36 -8.99
CA VAL A 28 6.48 -2.68 -8.28
C VAL A 28 7.02 -1.45 -7.53
N ARG A 29 7.14 -0.30 -8.22
CA ARG A 29 7.57 0.97 -7.61
C ARG A 29 6.62 1.47 -6.53
N TYR A 30 5.32 1.21 -6.71
CA TYR A 30 4.30 1.54 -5.72
C TYR A 30 4.50 0.74 -4.43
N TYR A 31 4.64 -0.58 -4.51
CA TYR A 31 4.86 -1.42 -3.32
C TYR A 31 6.20 -1.15 -2.64
N GLN A 32 7.25 -0.80 -3.39
CA GLN A 32 8.52 -0.34 -2.80
C GLN A 32 8.33 0.94 -1.96
N GLN A 33 7.63 1.93 -2.50
CA GLN A 33 7.31 3.16 -1.76
C GLN A 33 6.39 2.89 -0.57
N LEU A 34 5.44 1.97 -0.72
CA LEU A 34 4.52 1.59 0.35
C LEU A 34 5.30 0.95 1.50
N ASN A 35 6.19 0.02 1.19
CA ASN A 35 7.06 -0.62 2.17
C ASN A 35 7.95 0.38 2.90
N ALA A 36 8.52 1.36 2.17
CA ALA A 36 9.31 2.44 2.78
C ALA A 36 8.45 3.34 3.69
N LEU A 37 7.20 3.59 3.33
CA LEU A 37 6.26 4.40 4.10
C LEU A 37 5.83 3.67 5.39
N ILE A 38 5.41 2.41 5.30
CA ILE A 38 4.96 1.62 6.47
C ILE A 38 6.10 1.24 7.42
N SER A 39 7.36 1.35 6.98
CA SER A 39 8.53 1.11 7.84
C SER A 39 8.82 2.29 8.77
N ARG A 40 8.12 3.42 8.61
CA ARG A 40 8.29 4.60 9.45
C ARG A 40 7.34 4.55 10.65
N PRO A 41 7.79 4.89 11.87
CA PRO A 41 6.94 4.86 13.06
C PRO A 41 5.72 5.79 12.93
N GLU A 42 5.86 6.93 12.24
CA GLU A 42 4.78 7.90 12.03
C GLU A 42 3.61 7.34 11.21
N ALA A 43 3.82 6.28 10.42
CA ALA A 43 2.76 5.64 9.68
C ALA A 43 1.76 4.91 10.60
N LEU A 44 2.24 4.37 11.72
CA LEU A 44 1.40 3.75 12.75
C LEU A 44 0.53 4.77 13.46
N ASP A 45 0.99 6.01 13.61
CA ASP A 45 0.20 7.08 14.25
C ASP A 45 -0.99 7.52 13.39
N VAL A 46 -0.84 7.46 12.06
CA VAL A 46 -1.87 7.88 11.10
C VAL A 46 -2.88 6.77 10.81
N ALA A 47 -2.41 5.54 10.58
CA ALA A 47 -3.27 4.42 10.18
C ALA A 47 -2.79 3.08 10.76
N PRO A 48 -2.86 2.89 12.09
CA PRO A 48 -2.23 1.75 12.78
C PRO A 48 -2.76 0.40 12.28
N VAL A 49 -4.07 0.31 11.99
CA VAL A 49 -4.72 -0.93 11.54
C VAL A 49 -4.25 -1.34 10.15
N VAL A 50 -4.23 -0.40 9.20
CA VAL A 50 -3.81 -0.65 7.81
C VAL A 50 -2.32 -0.95 7.76
N VAL A 51 -1.51 -0.16 8.47
CA VAL A 51 -0.05 -0.34 8.54
C VAL A 51 0.30 -1.67 9.19
N GLY A 52 -0.33 -2.05 10.30
CA GLY A 52 -0.11 -3.33 10.95
C GLY A 52 -0.50 -4.53 10.07
N ALA A 53 -1.57 -4.44 9.30
CA ALA A 53 -1.95 -5.47 8.33
C ALA A 53 -0.94 -5.59 7.17
N LEU A 54 -0.45 -4.46 6.66
CA LEU A 54 0.57 -4.43 5.59
C LEU A 54 1.93 -4.96 6.07
N LEU A 55 2.35 -4.62 7.29
CA LEU A 55 3.57 -5.14 7.90
C LEU A 55 3.50 -6.66 8.08
N ARG A 56 2.37 -7.19 8.55
CA ARG A 56 2.16 -8.65 8.64
C ARG A 56 2.26 -9.36 7.29
N ARG A 57 1.79 -8.73 6.20
CA ARG A 57 1.91 -9.29 4.83
C ARG A 57 3.33 -9.28 4.29
N ARG A 58 4.21 -8.41 4.82
CA ARG A 58 5.61 -8.30 4.39
C ARG A 58 6.50 -9.35 5.06
N GLU A 59 6.26 -9.64 6.34
CA GLU A 59 7.06 -10.56 7.15
C GLU A 59 6.62 -12.03 7.04
N GLY A 60 5.56 -12.30 6.25
CA GLY A 60 4.98 -13.62 6.03
C GLY A 60 5.37 -14.26 4.71
#